data_AF-A0A2W6U9C3-F1
#
_entry.id   AF-A0A2W6U9C3-F1
#
_cell.length_a   1.000
_cell.length_b   1.000
_cell.length_c   1.000
_cell.angle_alpha   90.00
_cell.angle_beta   90.00
_cell.angle_gamma   90.00
#
_symmetry.space_group_name_H-M   'P 1'
#
loop_
_entity.id
_entity.type
_entity.pdbx_description
1 polymer ?
#
loop_
_entity_poly.entity_id
_entity_poly.type
_entity_poly.pdbx_seq_one_letter_code
_entity_poly.pdbx_strand_id
1 'polypeptide(L)' 'MTSPSAAPTLISQSSAAVTADGRPRTYEVRTFGCQMNVHDSERLSGSLESAGYVPAADGAEADVVVINT' A
#
# COMPACT_ATOMS: atom_id res chain seq x y z
N MET A 1 -1.03 -32.76 2.47
CA MET A 1 -1.85 -31.54 2.30
C MET A 1 -1.24 -30.48 3.19
N THR A 2 -0.67 -29.41 2.63
CA THR A 2 -0.08 -28.32 3.41
C THR A 2 -1.22 -27.44 3.94
N SER A 3 -1.36 -27.34 5.26
CA SER A 3 -2.31 -26.41 5.86
C SER A 3 -1.82 -24.96 5.67
N PRO A 4 -2.70 -24.01 5.30
CA PRO A 4 -2.32 -22.60 5.26
C PRO A 4 -1.93 -22.13 6.67
N SER A 5 -0.85 -21.36 6.76
CA SER A 5 -0.41 -20.77 8.02
C SER A 5 -1.39 -19.68 8.44
N ALA A 6 -1.84 -19.73 9.70
CA ALA A 6 -2.64 -18.67 10.32
C ALA A 6 -1.77 -17.55 10.93
N ALA A 7 -0.44 -17.65 10.84
CA ALA A 7 0.45 -16.62 11.36
C ALA A 7 0.29 -15.32 10.55
N PRO A 8 0.17 -14.16 11.21
CA PRO A 8 0.06 -12.88 10.52
C PRO A 8 1.33 -12.61 9.70
N THR A 9 1.15 -12.11 8.48
CA THR A 9 2.25 -11.61 7.67
C THR A 9 2.71 -10.28 8.24
N LEU A 10 3.95 -10.24 8.73
CA LEU A 10 4.58 -9.00 9.20
C LEU A 10 5.26 -8.29 8.02
N ILE A 11 4.94 -7.02 7.83
CA ILE A 11 5.57 -6.16 6.82
C ILE A 11 6.52 -5.22 7.56
N SER A 12 7.82 -5.37 7.29
CA SER A 12 8.85 -4.46 7.79
C SER A 12 8.82 -3.13 7.03
N GLN A 13 9.28 -2.06 7.69
CA GLN A 13 9.44 -0.78 7.00
C GLN A 13 10.40 -0.89 5.81
N SER A 14 10.08 -0.17 4.74
CA SER A 14 10.85 -0.14 3.50
C SER A 14 11.67 1.14 3.41
N SER A 15 12.96 1.03 3.11
CA SER A 15 13.78 2.21 2.79
C SER A 15 13.28 2.97 1.56
N ALA A 16 12.56 2.29 0.66
CA ALA A 16 11.93 2.93 -0.50
C ALA A 16 10.78 3.87 -0.11
N ALA A 17 10.18 3.69 1.08
CA ALA A 17 9.11 4.54 1.59
C ALA A 17 9.61 5.93 2.00
N VAL A 18 10.90 6.22 1.91
CA VAL A 18 11.50 7.51 2.24
C VAL A 18 12.10 8.13 0.97
N THR A 19 11.90 9.43 0.77
CA THR A 19 12.55 10.16 -0.32
C THR A 19 14.01 10.47 0.02
N ALA A 20 14.77 10.98 -0.96
CA ALA A 20 16.15 11.41 -0.72
C ALA A 20 16.27 12.49 0.38
N ASP A 21 15.24 13.35 0.52
CA ASP A 21 15.19 14.43 1.51
C ASP A 21 14.63 13.98 2.88
N GLY A 22 14.38 12.68 3.06
CA GLY A 22 13.97 12.12 4.35
C GLY A 22 12.47 12.19 4.66
N ARG A 23 11.62 12.71 3.77
CA ARG A 23 10.16 12.67 3.96
C ARG A 23 9.58 11.31 3.58
N PRO A 24 8.48 10.86 4.21
CA PRO A 24 7.73 9.70 3.72
C PRO A 24 7.23 9.92 2.29
N ARG A 25 7.27 8.87 1.48
CA ARG A 25 6.64 8.84 0.17
C ARG A 25 5.14 8.68 0.32
N THR A 26 4.43 9.47 -0.46
CA THR A 26 2.97 9.43 -0.56
C THR A 26 2.54 8.35 -1.55
N TYR A 27 1.38 7.73 -1.30
CA TYR A 27 0.78 6.76 -2.20
C TYR A 27 -0.68 7.09 -2.54
N GLU A 28 -1.11 6.61 -3.71
CA GLU A 28 -2.51 6.57 -4.12
C GLU A 28 -2.81 5.17 -4.69
N VAL A 29 -3.91 4.54 -4.25
CA VAL A 29 -4.43 3.30 -4.86
C VAL A 29 -5.58 3.67 -5.77
N ARG A 30 -5.44 3.41 -7.06
CA ARG A 30 -6.51 3.56 -8.05
C ARG A 30 -7.07 2.20 -8.40
N THR A 31 -8.32 1.99 -8.02
CA THR A 31 -8.99 0.70 -8.17
C THR A 31 -9.88 0.70 -9.39
N PHE A 32 -9.68 -0.29 -10.24
CA PHE A 32 -10.49 -0.61 -11.41
C PHE A 32 -10.99 -2.04 -11.29
N GLY A 33 -12.08 -2.36 -11.99
CA GLY A 33 -12.62 -3.71 -12.00
C GLY A 33 -13.76 -3.92 -11.00
N CYS A 34 -13.67 -4.97 -10.19
CA CYS A 34 -14.80 -5.51 -9.44
C CYS A 34 -14.71 -5.23 -7.93
N GLN A 35 -15.73 -5.68 -7.19
CA GLN A 35 -15.79 -5.54 -5.73
C GLN A 35 -14.63 -6.25 -5.01
N MET A 36 -14.05 -7.29 -5.61
CA MET A 36 -12.88 -7.96 -5.06
C MET A 36 -11.68 -7.01 -5.04
N ASN A 37 -11.43 -6.27 -6.13
CA ASN A 37 -10.37 -5.27 -6.17
C ASN A 37 -10.61 -4.16 -5.13
N VAL A 38 -11.86 -3.76 -4.89
CA VAL A 38 -12.19 -2.79 -3.82
C VAL A 38 -11.79 -3.32 -2.46
N HIS A 39 -12.17 -4.56 -2.12
CA HIS A 39 -11.76 -5.19 -0.87
C HIS A 39 -10.24 -5.33 -0.75
N ASP A 40 -9.58 -5.74 -1.82
CA ASP A 40 -8.12 -5.88 -1.84
C ASP A 40 -7.40 -4.53 -1.71
N SER A 41 -8.05 -3.42 -2.07
CA SER A 41 -7.47 -2.08 -1.94
C SER A 41 -7.30 -1.65 -0.49
N GLU A 42 -8.18 -2.09 0.42
CA GLU A 42 -7.99 -1.88 1.86
C GLU A 42 -6.75 -2.63 2.37
N ARG A 43 -6.56 -3.88 1.92
CA ARG A 43 -5.40 -4.69 2.28
C ARG A 43 -4.10 -4.11 1.71
N LEU A 44 -4.12 -3.62 0.47
CA LEU A 44 -3.00 -2.94 -0.16
C LEU A 44 -2.62 -1.67 0.59
N SER A 45 -3.61 -0.86 0.98
CA SER A 45 -3.41 0.36 1.76
C SER A 45 -2.72 0.08 3.09
N GLY A 46 -3.26 -0.85 3.89
CA GLY A 46 -2.64 -1.24 5.17
C GLY A 46 -1.23 -1.83 5.00
N SER A 47 -0.96 -2.50 3.88
CA SER A 47 0.38 -3.01 3.57
C SER A 47 1.38 -1.89 3.26
N LEU A 48 0.95 -0.86 2.51
CA LEU A 48 1.77 0.31 2.21
C LEU A 48 2.05 1.14 3.46
N GLU A 49 1.05 1.34 4.32
CA GLU A 49 1.20 2.02 5.61
C GLU A 49 2.17 1.27 6.54
N SER A 50 2.05 -0.05 6.63
CA SER A 50 2.98 -0.89 7.41
C SER A 50 4.42 -0.79 6.87
N ALA A 51 4.59 -0.63 5.56
CA ALA A 51 5.88 -0.43 4.92
C ALA A 51 6.43 1.00 5.10
N GLY A 52 5.66 1.93 5.67
CA GLY A 52 6.08 3.31 5.99
C GLY A 52 5.67 4.37 4.97
N TYR A 53 4.84 4.03 3.97
CA TYR A 53 4.24 5.01 3.07
C TYR A 53 3.07 5.71 3.78
N VAL A 54 2.68 6.88 3.25
CA VAL A 54 1.52 7.63 3.75
C VAL A 54 0.56 7.93 2.60
N PRO A 55 -0.76 8.01 2.82
CA PRO A 55 -1.68 8.39 1.76
C PRO A 55 -1.38 9.82 1.27
N ALA A 56 -1.49 10.03 -0.04
CA ALA A 56 -1.45 11.38 -0.61
C ALA A 56 -2.63 12.22 -0.11
N ALA A 57 -2.42 13.52 0.05
CA ALA A 57 -3.50 14.44 0.37
C ALA A 57 -4.49 14.57 -0.80
N ASP A 58 -5.75 14.88 -0.51
CA ASP A 58 -6.77 15.04 -1.54
C ASP A 58 -6.35 16.05 -2.62
N GLY A 59 -6.35 15.62 -3.88
CA GLY A 59 -5.97 16.45 -5.03
C GLY A 59 -4.46 16.70 -5.18
N ALA A 60 -3.61 16.13 -4.33
CA ALA A 60 -2.16 16.15 -4.49
C ALA A 60 -1.67 14.99 -5.36
N GLU A 61 -0.55 15.19 -6.05
CA GLU A 61 0.12 14.13 -6.80
C GLU A 61 0.90 13.22 -5.85
N ALA A 62 0.65 11.91 -5.95
CA ALA A 62 1.34 10.90 -5.14
C ALA A 62 2.73 10.57 -5.71
N ASP A 63 3.69 10.27 -4.82
CA ASP A 63 5.00 9.77 -5.23
C ASP A 63 4.93 8.36 -5.86
N VAL A 64 3.91 7.58 -5.47
CA VAL A 64 3.64 6.23 -5.97
C VAL A 64 2.15 6.07 -6.27
N VAL A 65 1.81 5.64 -7.48
CA VAL A 65 0.44 5.28 -7.85
C VAL A 65 0.36 3.77 -8.07
N VAL A 66 -0.52 3.10 -7.32
CA VAL A 66 -0.82 1.68 -7.49
C VAL A 66 -2.10 1.55 -8.31
N ILE A 67 -1.99 0.96 -9.49
CA ILE A 67 -3.14 0.59 -10.31
C ILE A 67 -3.56 -0.83 -9.95
N ASN A 68 -4.73 -0.98 -9.32
CA ASN A 68 -5.32 -2.27 -8.96
C ASN A 68 -6.45 -2.59 -9.94
N THR A 69 -6.40 -3.73 -10.64
CA THR A 69 -7.32 -4.10 -11.73
C THR A 69 -7.79 -5.54 -11.66
#